data_AF-A0A1F8RYP4-F1
#
_entry.id   AF-A0A1F8RYP4-F1
#
_cell.length_a   1.000
_cell.length_b   1.000
_cell.length_c   1.000
_cell.angle_alpha   90.00
_cell.angle_beta   90.00
_cell.angle_gamma   90.00
#
_symmetry.space_group_name_H-M   'P 1'
#
loop_
_entity.id
_entity.type
_entity.pdbx_description
1 polymer ?
#
loop_
_entity_poly.entity_id
_entity_poly.type
_entity_poly.pdbx_seq_one_letter_code
_entity_poly.pdbx_strand_id
1 'polypeptide(L)' 'MSVDTYLKRKNLQPYSLLTHEDVKILVAPSLLRWAKSVHLDVKQFLFWKSFEVAAEHRHGLTCQH' A
#
# COMPACT_ATOMS: atom_id res chain seq x y z
N MET A 1 -1.17 2.20 19.99
CA MET A 1 -2.44 2.54 19.33
C MET A 1 -2.60 1.64 18.12
N SER A 2 -3.66 0.83 18.09
CA SER A 2 -4.06 0.02 16.93
C SER A 2 -4.71 0.96 15.92
N VAL A 3 -4.23 0.99 14.68
CA VAL A 3 -4.94 1.69 13.60
C VAL A 3 -6.12 0.79 13.22
N ASP A 4 -7.30 1.13 13.74
CA ASP A 4 -8.53 0.40 13.47
C ASP A 4 -8.98 0.70 12.03
N THR A 5 -8.47 -0.07 11.07
CA THR A 5 -9.00 -0.03 9.71
C THR A 5 -10.37 -0.70 9.75
N TYR A 6 -11.44 0.11 9.85
CA TYR A 6 -12.82 -0.37 9.95
C TYR A 6 -13.28 -0.96 8.60
N LEU A 7 -12.83 -2.17 8.31
CA LEU A 7 -13.15 -2.92 7.08
C LEU A 7 -14.49 -3.67 7.17
N LYS A 8 -15.16 -3.62 8.33
CA LYS A 8 -16.42 -4.33 8.58
C LYS A 8 -17.50 -3.81 7.62
N ARG A 9 -18.08 -4.71 6.81
CA ARG A 9 -19.08 -4.44 5.75
C ARG A 9 -18.56 -3.71 4.50
N LYS A 10 -17.24 -3.54 4.33
CA LYS A 10 -16.69 -3.06 3.06
C LYS A 10 -16.58 -4.22 2.07
N ASN A 11 -16.87 -3.95 0.79
CA ASN A 11 -16.64 -4.93 -0.25
C ASN A 11 -15.13 -5.00 -0.54
N LEU A 12 -14.48 -6.05 -0.03
CA LEU A 12 -13.05 -6.28 -0.20
C LEU A 12 -12.73 -7.21 -1.38
N GLN A 13 -13.75 -7.80 -2.03
CA GLN A 13 -13.56 -8.69 -3.18
C GLN A 13 -12.73 -8.10 -4.32
N PRO A 14 -12.81 -6.80 -4.65
CA PRO A 14 -12.02 -6.27 -5.76
C PRO A 14 -10.55 -6.05 -5.39
N TYR A 15 -10.14 -6.18 -4.12
CA TYR A 15 -8.77 -5.96 -3.70
C TYR A 15 -7.98 -7.27 -3.74
N SER A 16 -6.73 -7.18 -4.16
CA SER A 16 -5.78 -8.28 -4.05
C SER A 16 -5.17 -8.29 -2.65
N LEU A 17 -5.13 -9.45 -2.01
CA LEU A 17 -4.51 -9.64 -0.71
C LEU A 17 -3.04 -10.02 -0.89
N LEU A 18 -2.13 -9.21 -0.35
CA LEU A 18 -0.71 -9.53 -0.23
C LEU A 18 -0.40 -9.80 1.25
N THR A 19 0.42 -10.80 1.51
CA THR A 19 0.86 -11.15 2.87
C THR A 19 2.37 -11.04 2.93
N HIS A 20 2.89 -10.28 3.89
CA HIS A 20 4.33 -10.14 4.14
C HIS A 20 4.57 -10.02 5.65
N GLU A 21 5.44 -10.88 6.21
CA GLU A 21 5.84 -10.83 7.64
C GLU A 21 4.65 -10.65 8.60
N ASP A 22 3.61 -11.48 8.41
CA ASP A 22 2.36 -11.48 9.18
C ASP A 22 1.44 -10.25 9.01
N VAL A 23 1.79 -9.33 8.11
CA VAL A 23 0.94 -8.19 7.71
C VAL A 23 0.14 -8.55 6.46
N LYS A 24 -1.17 -8.31 6.52
CA LYS A 24 -2.08 -8.42 5.37
C LYS A 24 -2.33 -7.05 4.76
N ILE A 25 -2.00 -6.92 3.48
CA ILE A 25 -2.13 -5.68 2.72
C ILE A 25 -3.17 -5.90 1.64
N LEU A 26 -4.21 -5.07 1.60
CA LEU A 26 -5.21 -5.06 0.54
C LEU A 26 -4.82 -4.01 -0.50
N VAL A 27 -4.53 -4.46 -1.72
CA VAL A 27 -4.04 -3.62 -2.82
C VAL A 27 -5.09 -3.55 -3.93
N ALA A 28 -5.38 -2.34 -4.41
CA ALA A 28 -6.27 -2.17 -5.54
C ALA A 28 -5.63 -2.75 -6.83
N PRO A 29 -6.36 -3.47 -7.69
CA PRO A 29 -5.81 -4.05 -8.92
C PRO A 29 -5.22 -3.02 -9.89
N SER A 30 -5.76 -1.80 -9.88
CA SER A 30 -5.20 -0.67 -10.64
C SER A 30 -3.77 -0.35 -10.22
N LEU A 31 -3.47 -0.43 -8.93
CA LEU A 31 -2.15 -0.19 -8.37
C LEU A 31 -1.18 -1.32 -8.75
N LEU A 32 -1.64 -2.58 -8.73
CA LEU A 32 -0.84 -3.72 -9.18
C LEU A 32 -0.47 -3.66 -10.67
N ARG A 33 -1.32 -3.06 -11.49
CA ARG A 33 -1.04 -2.91 -12.93
C ARG A 33 -0.01 -1.82 -13.20
N TRP A 34 0.04 -0.79 -12.36
CA TRP A 34 0.87 0.41 -12.56
C TRP A 34 2.20 0.35 -11.80
N ALA A 35 2.19 -0.18 -10.58
CA ALA A 35 3.35 -0.26 -9.72
C ALA A 35 4.20 -1.48 -10.09
N LYS A 36 5.50 -1.24 -10.32
CA LYS A 36 6.52 -2.29 -10.41
C LYS A 36 6.85 -2.85 -9.03
N SER A 37 6.86 -1.97 -8.04
CA SER A 37 7.31 -2.19 -6.66
C SER A 37 6.54 -1.25 -5.74
N VAL A 38 6.19 -1.73 -4.55
CA VAL A 38 5.63 -0.89 -3.48
C VAL A 38 6.51 -1.06 -2.26
N HIS A 39 7.08 0.05 -1.77
CA HIS A 39 7.79 0.12 -0.51
C HIS A 39 6.89 0.73 0.57
N LEU A 40 6.86 0.07 1.71
CA LEU A 40 6.10 0.46 2.90
C LEU A 40 7.09 0.70 4.02
N ASP A 41 7.29 1.96 4.37
CA ASP A 41 8.17 2.36 5.46
C ASP A 41 7.34 2.77 6.67
N VAL A 42 7.62 2.13 7.81
CA VAL A 42 7.01 2.48 9.10
C VAL A 42 8.04 3.27 9.90
N LYS A 43 7.87 4.59 9.96
CA LYS A 43 8.75 5.47 10.73
C LYS A 43 8.16 5.68 12.12
N GLN A 44 8.99 5.53 13.15
CA GLN A 44 8.64 5.87 14.53
C GLN A 44 9.64 6.92 15.05
N PHE A 45 9.16 8.09 15.46
CA PHE A 45 9.97 9.15 16.07
C PHE A 45 9.38 9.60 17.41
N LEU A 46 10.11 9.36 18.50
CA LEU A 46 9.73 9.62 19.90
C LEU A 46 8.36 9.00 20.27
N PHE A 47 7.26 9.70 19.99
CA PHE A 47 5.89 9.24 20.22
C PHE A 47 5.02 9.18 18.95
N TRP A 48 5.53 9.65 17.81
CA TRP A 48 4.84 9.60 16.53
C TRP A 48 5.19 8.36 15.73
N LYS A 49 4.17 7.76 15.11
CA LYS A 49 4.29 6.71 14.12
C LYS A 49 3.68 7.21 12.83
N SER A 50 4.40 7.09 11.72
CA SER A 50 3.90 7.42 10.38
C SER A 50 4.15 6.26 9.43
N PHE A 51 3.22 6.06 8.52
CA PHE A 51 3.37 5.13 7.40
C PHE A 51 3.67 5.95 6.15
N GLU A 52 4.74 5.57 5.45
CA GLU A 52 5.08 6.12 4.15
C GLU A 52 4.91 5.01 3.11
N VAL A 53 4.18 5.33 2.04
CA VAL A 53 3.92 4.40 0.93
C VAL A 53 4.55 4.99 -0.31
N ALA A 54 5.61 4.36 -0.80
CA ALA A 54 6.26 4.71 -2.05
C ALA A 54 5.94 3.65 -3.10
N ALA A 55 5.26 4.04 -4.17
CA ALA A 55 5.00 3.16 -5.30
C ALA A 55 5.93 3.54 -6.45
N GLU A 56 6.86 2.65 -6.79
CA GLU A 56 7.64 2.79 -8.01
C GLU A 56 6.80 2.31 -9.18
N HIS A 57 6.47 3.22 -10.09
CA HIS A 57 5.70 2.87 -11.28
C HIS A 57 6.60 2.62 -12.48
N ARG A 58 6.19 1.71 -13.37
CA ARG A 58 6.82 1.63 -14.70
C ARG A 58 6.33 2.81 -15.52
N HIS A 59 7.15 3.85 -15.65
CA HIS A 59 6.95 4.80 -16.74
C HIS A 59 7.11 4.04 -18.07
N GLY A 60 6.04 3.91 -18.84
CA GLY A 60 6.18 3.81 -20.29
C GLY A 60 6.84 5.08 -20.82
N LEU A 61 7.55 4.99 -21.95
CA LEU A 61 8.39 6.02 -22.58
C LEU A 61 7.77 7.41 -22.84
N THR A 62 6.58 7.73 -22.34
CA THR A 62 5.75 8.85 -22.81
C THR A 62 5.44 9.94 -21.79
N CYS A 63 6.02 9.92 -20.58
CA CYS A 63 5.85 11.04 -19.64
C CYS A 63 7.20 11.71 -19.37
N GLN A 64 7.53 12.70 -20.21
CA GLN A 64 8.55 13.71 -19.93
C GLN A 64 7.95 14.75 -18.96
N HIS A 65 8.73 15.10 -17.94
CA HIS A 65 8.41 16.07 -16.89
C HIS A 65 8.66 17.51 -17.36
#